data_AF-A0A1J3FEC5-F1
#
_entry.id   AF-A0A1J3FEC5-F1
#
_cell.length_a   1.000
_cell.length_b   1.000
_cell.length_c   1.000
_cell.angle_alpha   90.00
_cell.angle_beta   90.00
_cell.angle_gamma   90.00
#
_symmetry.space_group_name_H-M   'P 1'
#
loop_
_entity.id
_entity.type
_entity.pdbx_description
1 polymer ?
#
loop_
_entity_poly.entity_id
_entity_poly.type
_entity_poly.pdbx_seq_one_letter_code
_entity_poly.pdbx_strand_id
1 'polypeptide(L)'
;NMGYTGNVSILAFSVEKQSEEVESEFKSAQIELKYQLTRQEKDRLMYLDVLFWGVGHRSEPSNVLVVSDDLSPKPKVNFVPALVLLKEQENNILLVQPGNNPEGQALRDTVTSTWLWESLATGGSPLDGHSIEPAPAPACSETMSSLSSKFSAAETGVFWDLDGCPIPAGLSPVSIRANIKLALENMGYTGNVSILAFSVEKQSEEVESEFKSAQIELKYQLTRQEKDRLMYLDVLFWGVGHRSEPSNVLVVSDDLSPKPKVNFVPALVLLKEQENNILLVQPGNNPEGQALRDTVTSTWLWESLATGGSPLDGHSIEPAPAPACSETMSSLSSKFSAAETGVFWDLDGCPIPAGLSPVSIRANIKLALENMGYTGNVS
;
A
#
# COMPACT_ATOMS: atom_id res chain seq x y z
N ASN A 1 -18.93 -15.93 33.42
CA ASN A 1 -18.86 -14.52 33.00
C ASN A 1 -17.49 -13.94 33.29
N MET A 2 -16.49 -14.32 32.49
CA MET A 2 -15.26 -13.54 32.37
C MET A 2 -15.45 -12.70 31.11
N GLY A 3 -15.86 -11.45 31.32
CA GLY A 3 -16.18 -10.54 30.24
C GLY A 3 -14.93 -10.20 29.44
N TYR A 4 -15.09 -10.24 28.12
CA TYR A 4 -14.13 -9.77 27.16
C TYR A 4 -13.70 -8.32 27.44
N THR A 5 -12.40 -8.07 27.48
CA THR A 5 -11.81 -6.73 27.61
C THR A 5 -11.20 -6.23 26.31
N GLY A 6 -11.08 -7.09 25.29
CA GLY A 6 -10.49 -6.73 24.00
C GLY A 6 -11.29 -5.69 23.23
N ASN A 7 -10.61 -4.78 22.58
CA ASN A 7 -11.25 -3.89 21.61
C ASN A 7 -10.75 -4.26 20.22
N VAL A 8 -11.57 -4.00 19.21
CA VAL A 8 -11.29 -4.31 17.81
C VAL A 8 -11.46 -3.02 17.04
N SER A 9 -10.47 -2.65 16.23
CA SER A 9 -10.53 -1.48 15.34
C SER A 9 -11.16 -1.93 14.04
N ILE A 10 -12.39 -1.48 13.73
CA ILE A 10 -13.11 -1.90 12.52
C ILE A 10 -13.26 -0.71 11.59
N LEU A 11 -12.69 -0.83 10.40
CA LEU A 11 -12.87 0.09 9.29
C LEU A 11 -13.73 -0.59 8.21
N ALA A 12 -14.88 0.01 7.90
CA ALA A 12 -15.78 -0.44 6.87
C ALA A 12 -15.72 0.48 5.63
N PHE A 13 -15.80 -0.11 4.44
CA PHE A 13 -15.66 0.57 3.16
C PHE A 13 -16.86 0.30 2.27
N SER A 14 -17.46 1.34 1.68
CA SER A 14 -18.57 1.19 0.74
C SER A 14 -18.50 2.22 -0.39
N VAL A 15 -18.95 1.86 -1.59
CA VAL A 15 -19.13 2.82 -2.69
C VAL A 15 -20.28 3.78 -2.36
N GLU A 16 -21.38 3.25 -1.84
CA GLU A 16 -22.63 3.99 -1.68
C GLU A 16 -22.79 4.56 -0.25
N LYS A 17 -23.54 5.66 -0.17
CA LYS A 17 -23.95 6.22 1.11
C LYS A 17 -25.01 5.31 1.76
N GLN A 18 -24.81 5.01 3.03
CA GLN A 18 -25.77 4.22 3.83
C GLN A 18 -26.90 5.12 4.36
N SER A 19 -28.01 4.52 4.82
CA SER A 19 -29.09 5.30 5.44
C SER A 19 -28.62 5.96 6.73
N GLU A 20 -29.25 7.07 7.13
CA GLU A 20 -28.86 7.78 8.38
C GLU A 20 -29.00 6.90 9.62
N GLU A 21 -29.99 6.01 9.62
CA GLU A 21 -30.20 5.01 10.65
C GLU A 21 -29.00 4.06 10.73
N VAL A 22 -28.59 3.47 9.60
CA VAL A 22 -27.45 2.56 9.52
C VAL A 22 -26.14 3.28 9.89
N GLU A 23 -25.90 4.51 9.41
CA GLU A 23 -24.72 5.29 9.81
C GLU A 23 -24.67 5.58 11.32
N SER A 24 -25.83 5.80 11.95
CA SER A 24 -25.92 5.98 13.39
C SER A 24 -25.56 4.71 14.15
N GLU A 25 -25.88 3.54 13.59
CA GLU A 25 -25.50 2.24 14.13
C GLU A 25 -24.00 1.95 13.95
N PHE A 26 -23.40 2.32 12.81
CA PHE A 26 -21.95 2.24 12.62
C PHE A 26 -21.21 3.09 13.68
N LYS A 27 -21.67 4.32 13.93
CA LYS A 27 -21.12 5.20 14.97
C LYS A 27 -21.29 4.64 16.37
N SER A 28 -22.48 4.13 16.71
CA SER A 28 -22.73 3.55 18.04
C SER A 28 -21.92 2.27 18.26
N ALA A 29 -21.67 1.51 17.19
CA ALA A 29 -20.78 0.37 17.17
C ALA A 29 -19.29 0.74 17.18
N GLN A 30 -18.89 2.02 17.10
CA GLN A 30 -17.47 2.41 16.95
C GLN A 30 -16.80 1.75 15.73
N ILE A 31 -17.54 1.65 14.63
CA ILE A 31 -17.01 1.22 13.32
C ILE A 31 -16.82 2.47 12.47
N GLU A 32 -15.61 2.69 11.98
CA GLU A 32 -15.32 3.79 11.07
C GLU A 32 -15.80 3.44 9.66
N LEU A 33 -16.82 4.14 9.15
CA LEU A 33 -17.35 3.93 7.79
C LEU A 33 -16.77 4.95 6.81
N LYS A 34 -16.06 4.48 5.79
CA LYS A 34 -15.50 5.26 4.68
C LYS A 34 -16.34 5.01 3.41
N TYR A 35 -16.98 6.06 2.89
CA TYR A 35 -17.93 5.94 1.76
C TYR A 35 -17.92 7.15 0.81
N GLN A 36 -18.76 7.10 -0.24
CA GLN A 36 -18.76 8.04 -1.38
C GLN A 36 -17.48 7.95 -2.22
N LEU A 37 -17.03 6.73 -2.46
CA LEU A 37 -15.83 6.43 -3.23
C LEU A 37 -16.23 5.75 -4.54
N THR A 38 -15.51 5.98 -5.63
CA THR A 38 -15.60 5.06 -6.78
C THR A 38 -15.12 3.67 -6.35
N ARG A 39 -15.52 2.62 -7.07
CA ARG A 39 -15.08 1.25 -6.76
C ARG A 39 -13.55 1.14 -6.71
N GLN A 40 -12.86 1.79 -7.64
CA GLN A 40 -11.39 1.79 -7.69
C GLN A 40 -10.77 2.51 -6.49
N GLU A 41 -11.34 3.65 -6.08
CA GLU A 41 -10.86 4.39 -4.90
C GLU A 41 -11.11 3.62 -3.60
N LYS A 42 -12.26 2.95 -3.48
CA LYS A 42 -12.59 2.10 -2.35
C LYS A 42 -11.56 0.98 -2.18
N ASP A 43 -11.33 0.20 -3.23
CA ASP A 43 -10.40 -0.94 -3.21
C ASP A 43 -8.97 -0.46 -2.89
N ARG A 44 -8.55 0.66 -3.49
CA ARG A 44 -7.25 1.29 -3.24
C ARG A 44 -7.10 1.82 -1.81
N LEU A 45 -8.15 2.43 -1.26
CA LEU A 45 -8.14 2.95 0.10
C LEU A 45 -8.10 1.81 1.13
N MET A 46 -8.93 0.78 0.95
CA MET A 46 -8.92 -0.39 1.81
C MET A 46 -7.55 -1.06 1.81
N TYR A 47 -6.91 -1.19 0.64
CA TYR A 47 -5.54 -1.68 0.53
C TYR A 47 -4.53 -0.87 1.35
N LEU A 48 -4.60 0.47 1.25
CA LEU A 48 -3.70 1.31 2.03
C LEU A 48 -3.95 1.22 3.52
N ASP A 49 -5.21 1.23 3.94
CA ASP A 49 -5.53 1.16 5.37
C ASP A 49 -5.05 -0.18 5.96
N VAL A 50 -5.21 -1.30 5.23
CA VAL A 50 -4.61 -2.60 5.60
C VAL A 50 -3.09 -2.49 5.73
N LEU A 51 -2.43 -1.95 4.71
CA LEU A 51 -0.97 -1.84 4.65
C LEU A 51 -0.41 -0.93 5.75
N PHE A 52 -0.96 0.28 5.91
CA PHE A 52 -0.49 1.24 6.91
C PHE A 52 -0.75 0.79 8.33
N TRP A 53 -1.91 0.19 8.57
CA TRP A 53 -2.20 -0.34 9.89
C TRP A 53 -1.20 -1.43 10.24
N GLY A 54 -1.00 -2.44 9.38
CA GLY A 54 -0.05 -3.52 9.68
C GLY A 54 1.41 -3.04 9.78
N VAL A 55 1.84 -2.10 8.94
CA VAL A 55 3.18 -1.49 9.01
C VAL A 55 3.34 -0.64 10.28
N GLY A 56 2.29 0.05 10.72
CA GLY A 56 2.30 0.86 11.94
C GLY A 56 2.50 0.04 13.21
N HIS A 57 2.15 -1.25 13.19
CA HIS A 57 2.26 -2.16 14.33
C HIS A 57 3.55 -2.99 14.35
N ARG A 58 4.57 -2.69 13.53
CA ARG A 58 5.82 -3.49 13.44
C ARG A 58 6.57 -3.73 14.75
N SER A 59 6.39 -2.91 15.78
CA SER A 59 7.04 -3.08 17.08
C SER A 59 6.28 -4.01 18.03
N GLU A 60 5.04 -4.39 17.70
CA GLU A 60 4.17 -5.19 18.55
C GLU A 60 3.48 -6.29 17.73
N PRO A 61 3.22 -7.48 18.29
CA PRO A 61 2.44 -8.47 17.57
C PRO A 61 1.05 -7.90 17.27
N SER A 62 0.56 -8.08 16.04
CA SER A 62 -0.75 -7.56 15.61
C SER A 62 -1.52 -8.61 14.77
N ASN A 63 -2.85 -8.50 14.76
CA ASN A 63 -3.74 -9.31 13.94
C ASN A 63 -4.41 -8.42 12.87
N VAL A 64 -4.32 -8.80 11.61
CA VAL A 64 -4.95 -8.10 10.48
C VAL A 64 -6.05 -8.99 9.89
N LEU A 65 -7.31 -8.63 10.11
CA LEU A 65 -8.48 -9.34 9.57
C LEU A 65 -9.02 -8.59 8.34
N VAL A 66 -8.92 -9.22 7.16
CA VAL A 66 -9.45 -8.67 5.91
C VAL A 66 -10.75 -9.38 5.55
N VAL A 67 -11.85 -8.63 5.47
CA VAL A 67 -13.18 -9.10 5.06
C VAL A 67 -13.48 -8.54 3.68
N SER A 68 -13.39 -9.37 2.64
CA SER A 68 -13.66 -8.94 1.26
C SER A 68 -14.11 -10.11 0.38
N ASP A 69 -14.99 -9.81 -0.57
CA ASP A 69 -15.39 -10.75 -1.63
C ASP A 69 -14.37 -10.88 -2.75
N ASP A 70 -13.49 -9.88 -2.88
CA ASP A 70 -12.60 -9.76 -4.01
C ASP A 70 -11.23 -9.20 -3.61
N LEU A 71 -10.28 -10.14 -3.49
CA LEU A 71 -8.87 -9.86 -3.35
C LEU A 71 -8.08 -10.29 -4.61
N SER A 72 -8.79 -10.55 -5.71
CA SER A 72 -8.24 -11.18 -6.90
C SER A 72 -7.44 -10.17 -7.76
N PRO A 73 -6.37 -10.64 -8.44
CA PRO A 73 -5.65 -9.83 -9.39
C PRO A 73 -6.43 -9.75 -10.71
N LYS A 74 -7.14 -8.63 -10.88
CA LYS A 74 -7.68 -8.02 -12.12
C LYS A 74 -9.21 -8.14 -12.33
N PRO A 75 -9.87 -7.03 -12.72
CA PRO A 75 -9.31 -5.70 -13.02
C PRO A 75 -9.00 -4.86 -11.76
N LYS A 76 -9.08 -5.45 -10.56
CA LYS A 76 -8.97 -4.79 -9.26
C LYS A 76 -7.57 -4.76 -8.67
N VAL A 77 -7.44 -4.00 -7.57
CA VAL A 77 -6.23 -3.87 -6.74
C VAL A 77 -5.80 -5.23 -6.20
N ASN A 78 -4.53 -5.61 -6.43
CA ASN A 78 -3.99 -6.87 -5.94
C ASN A 78 -3.50 -6.73 -4.49
N PHE A 79 -4.21 -7.33 -3.52
CA PHE A 79 -3.86 -7.28 -2.10
C PHE A 79 -2.73 -8.24 -1.71
N VAL A 80 -2.42 -9.24 -2.54
CA VAL A 80 -1.42 -10.28 -2.23
C VAL A 80 -0.09 -9.70 -1.78
N PRO A 81 0.54 -8.73 -2.50
CA PRO A 81 1.87 -8.25 -2.12
C PRO A 81 1.87 -7.44 -0.80
N ALA A 82 0.75 -6.82 -0.42
CA ALA A 82 0.62 -6.19 0.90
C ALA A 82 0.50 -7.23 2.00
N LEU A 83 -0.34 -8.25 1.82
CA LEU A 83 -0.55 -9.28 2.84
C LEU A 83 0.71 -10.13 3.08
N VAL A 84 1.47 -10.44 2.02
CA VAL A 84 2.78 -11.11 2.14
C VAL A 84 3.74 -10.26 2.97
N LEU A 85 3.83 -8.95 2.71
CA LEU A 85 4.67 -8.06 3.53
C LEU A 85 4.27 -8.08 5.00
N LEU A 86 2.98 -7.90 5.27
CA LEU A 86 2.52 -7.81 6.65
C LEU A 86 2.84 -9.11 7.40
N LYS A 87 2.73 -10.26 6.72
CA LYS A 87 3.17 -11.55 7.27
C LYS A 87 4.67 -11.62 7.55
N GLU A 88 5.52 -11.15 6.63
CA GLU A 88 6.98 -11.07 6.82
C GLU A 88 7.35 -10.14 7.98
N GLN A 89 6.54 -9.13 8.24
CA GLN A 89 6.66 -8.21 9.38
C GLN A 89 6.04 -8.77 10.66
N GLU A 90 5.86 -10.09 10.73
CA GLU A 90 5.30 -10.81 11.87
C GLU A 90 3.88 -10.39 12.25
N ASN A 91 3.09 -9.82 11.34
CA ASN A 91 1.65 -9.64 11.57
C ASN A 91 0.92 -10.97 11.31
N ASN A 92 -0.06 -11.27 12.15
CA ASN A 92 -0.94 -12.41 11.95
C ASN A 92 -2.08 -12.05 10.99
N ILE A 93 -2.09 -12.62 9.79
CA ILE A 93 -3.09 -12.30 8.76
C ILE A 93 -4.27 -13.27 8.83
N LEU A 94 -5.48 -12.74 8.90
CA LEU A 94 -6.74 -13.46 8.94
C LEU A 94 -7.62 -13.02 7.76
N LEU A 95 -8.33 -13.96 7.13
CA LEU A 95 -9.11 -13.70 5.92
C LEU A 95 -10.58 -14.10 6.09
N VAL A 96 -11.49 -13.34 5.49
CA VAL A 96 -12.93 -13.62 5.48
C VAL A 96 -13.49 -13.38 4.09
N GLN A 97 -14.19 -14.39 3.55
CA GLN A 97 -14.75 -14.36 2.20
C GLN A 97 -16.22 -14.79 2.21
N PRO A 98 -17.09 -14.26 1.34
CA PRO A 98 -18.51 -14.62 1.29
C PRO A 98 -18.78 -16.03 0.74
N GLY A 99 -17.79 -16.67 0.12
CA GLY A 99 -17.92 -18.02 -0.43
C GLY A 99 -16.58 -18.71 -0.70
N ASN A 100 -16.65 -19.96 -1.15
CA ASN A 100 -15.48 -20.75 -1.53
C ASN A 100 -15.01 -20.35 -2.95
N ASN A 101 -14.42 -19.15 -3.09
CA ASN A 101 -13.91 -18.67 -4.37
C ASN A 101 -12.53 -19.33 -4.68
N PRO A 102 -12.38 -20.06 -5.79
CA PRO A 102 -11.08 -20.63 -6.19
C PRO A 102 -9.99 -19.58 -6.45
N GLU A 103 -10.36 -18.33 -6.78
CA GLU A 103 -9.38 -17.24 -6.97
C GLU A 103 -8.77 -16.77 -5.64
N GLY A 104 -9.43 -17.05 -4.52
CA GLY A 104 -8.93 -16.80 -3.16
C GLY A 104 -7.97 -17.87 -2.65
N GLN A 105 -7.77 -18.97 -3.37
CA GLN A 105 -6.95 -20.11 -2.92
C GLN A 105 -5.50 -19.70 -2.65
N ALA A 106 -4.89 -18.91 -3.54
CA ALA A 106 -3.52 -18.42 -3.38
C ALA A 106 -3.33 -17.56 -2.12
N LEU A 107 -4.39 -16.83 -1.72
CA LEU A 107 -4.40 -16.04 -0.49
C LEU A 107 -4.59 -16.90 0.75
N ARG A 108 -5.41 -17.96 0.68
CA ARG A 108 -5.64 -18.91 1.79
C ARG A 108 -4.36 -19.61 2.23
N ASP A 109 -3.50 -19.95 1.29
CA ASP A 109 -2.20 -20.57 1.58
C ASP A 109 -1.23 -19.59 2.27
N THR A 110 -1.50 -18.29 2.18
CA THR A 110 -0.66 -17.22 2.74
C THR A 110 -1.16 -16.76 4.12
N VAL A 111 -2.41 -16.99 4.50
CA VAL A 111 -3.00 -16.47 5.76
C VAL A 111 -3.09 -17.54 6.85
N THR A 112 -3.19 -17.11 8.10
CA THR A 112 -3.16 -18.00 9.27
C THR A 112 -4.51 -18.70 9.49
N SER A 113 -5.63 -18.04 9.17
CA SER A 113 -6.97 -18.61 9.32
C SER A 113 -7.95 -17.93 8.35
N THR A 114 -8.95 -18.68 7.88
CA THR A 114 -9.95 -18.20 6.92
C THR A 114 -11.38 -18.48 7.42
N TRP A 115 -12.27 -17.48 7.35
CA TRP A 115 -13.69 -17.61 7.63
C TRP A 115 -14.54 -17.46 6.37
N LEU A 116 -15.73 -18.10 6.39
CA LEU A 116 -16.85 -17.63 5.59
C LEU A 116 -17.50 -16.43 6.26
N TRP A 117 -17.88 -15.42 5.48
CA TRP A 117 -18.57 -14.23 5.98
C TRP A 117 -19.81 -14.59 6.79
N GLU A 118 -20.66 -15.50 6.30
CA GLU A 118 -21.88 -15.92 7.00
C GLU A 118 -21.60 -16.53 8.38
N SER A 119 -20.51 -17.30 8.49
CA SER A 119 -20.05 -17.87 9.77
C SER A 119 -19.56 -16.76 10.69
N LEU A 120 -18.66 -15.89 10.23
CA LEU A 120 -18.12 -14.82 11.07
C LEU A 120 -19.19 -13.82 11.52
N ALA A 121 -20.07 -13.42 10.60
CA ALA A 121 -21.15 -12.48 10.86
C ALA A 121 -22.14 -12.96 11.92
N THR A 122 -22.15 -14.27 12.24
CA THR A 122 -22.97 -14.89 13.28
C THR A 122 -22.16 -15.41 14.48
N GLY A 123 -20.84 -15.12 14.54
CA GLY A 123 -19.97 -15.53 15.64
C GLY A 123 -19.43 -16.96 15.53
N GLY A 124 -19.51 -17.56 14.35
CA GLY A 124 -19.11 -18.93 14.06
C GLY A 124 -17.60 -19.13 13.84
N SER A 125 -17.24 -20.39 13.55
CA SER A 125 -15.85 -20.86 13.43
C SER A 125 -15.27 -20.70 12.02
N PRO A 126 -13.93 -20.67 11.87
CA PRO A 126 -13.26 -20.65 10.57
C PRO A 126 -13.47 -21.96 9.77
N LEU A 127 -13.17 -21.90 8.47
CA LEU A 127 -13.36 -22.97 7.49
C LEU A 127 -12.51 -24.22 7.77
N ASP A 128 -11.26 -24.05 8.19
CA ASP A 128 -10.31 -25.14 8.37
C ASP A 128 -9.54 -24.98 9.69
N GLY A 129 -9.62 -25.98 10.56
CA GLY A 129 -8.82 -26.10 11.80
C GLY A 129 -7.36 -26.49 11.54
N HIS A 130 -6.74 -26.01 10.46
CA HIS A 130 -5.36 -26.31 10.09
C HIS A 130 -4.56 -25.02 9.94
N SER A 131 -3.74 -24.75 10.94
CA SER A 131 -2.70 -23.72 10.94
C SER A 131 -1.64 -24.08 9.90
N ILE A 132 -1.54 -23.28 8.83
CA ILE A 132 -0.45 -23.41 7.86
C ILE A 132 0.78 -22.68 8.41
N GLU A 133 1.86 -23.46 8.52
CA GLU A 133 3.20 -23.09 8.95
C GLU A 133 3.80 -21.97 8.04
N PRO A 134 4.45 -20.92 8.58
CA PRO A 134 5.20 -19.97 7.77
C PRO A 134 6.40 -20.67 7.12
N ALA A 135 6.50 -20.64 5.79
CA ALA A 135 7.72 -21.01 5.09
C ALA A 135 8.82 -19.98 5.39
N PRO A 136 10.08 -20.40 5.65
CA PRO A 136 11.16 -19.48 5.93
C PRO A 136 11.48 -18.63 4.70
N ALA A 137 11.55 -17.31 4.88
CA ALA A 137 12.04 -16.39 3.87
C ALA A 137 13.51 -16.72 3.51
N PRO A 138 13.91 -16.65 2.23
CA PRO A 138 15.30 -16.82 1.85
C PRO A 138 16.12 -15.64 2.39
N ALA A 139 17.10 -15.94 3.24
CA ALA A 139 18.09 -14.97 3.67
C ALA A 139 19.09 -14.73 2.54
N CYS A 140 18.95 -13.61 1.81
CA CYS A 140 19.97 -13.14 0.89
C CYS A 140 20.95 -12.23 1.65
N SER A 141 22.13 -12.76 1.94
CA SER A 141 23.28 -11.99 2.42
C SER A 141 24.20 -11.72 1.24
N GLU A 142 24.28 -10.46 0.79
CA GLU A 142 25.34 -10.01 -0.10
C GLU A 142 25.89 -8.63 0.30
N THR A 143 27.20 -8.51 0.23
CA THR A 143 28.01 -7.39 0.72
C THR A 143 28.07 -6.25 -0.31
N MET A 144 28.15 -5.01 0.18
CA MET A 144 27.94 -3.69 -0.46
C MET A 144 28.71 -3.32 -1.74
N SER A 145 29.38 -4.23 -2.44
CA SER A 145 29.98 -3.90 -3.75
C SER A 145 29.01 -4.06 -4.95
N SER A 146 27.80 -4.61 -4.76
CA SER A 146 26.87 -4.96 -5.87
C SER A 146 25.58 -4.12 -5.98
N LEU A 147 25.33 -3.12 -5.13
CA LEU A 147 24.05 -2.39 -5.12
C LEU A 147 23.81 -1.54 -6.39
N SER A 148 24.85 -0.97 -6.99
CA SER A 148 24.74 -0.29 -8.30
C SER A 148 24.39 -1.28 -9.43
N SER A 149 24.89 -2.53 -9.36
CA SER A 149 24.53 -3.57 -10.34
C SER A 149 23.16 -4.18 -10.10
N LYS A 150 22.68 -4.26 -8.84
CA LYS A 150 21.38 -4.87 -8.49
C LYS A 150 20.21 -4.12 -9.12
N PHE A 151 20.24 -2.78 -9.10
CA PHE A 151 19.17 -1.94 -9.64
C PHE A 151 19.38 -1.53 -11.10
N SER A 152 20.52 -1.89 -11.70
CA SER A 152 20.86 -1.46 -13.05
C SER A 152 19.88 -1.97 -14.10
N ALA A 153 19.45 -3.23 -14.01
CA ALA A 153 18.48 -3.82 -14.94
C ALA A 153 17.03 -3.79 -14.42
N ALA A 154 16.80 -3.22 -13.24
CA ALA A 154 15.51 -3.20 -12.57
C ALA A 154 14.50 -2.29 -13.28
N GLU A 155 13.22 -2.67 -13.24
CA GLU A 155 12.15 -1.83 -13.76
C GLU A 155 12.05 -0.52 -12.97
N THR A 156 11.78 0.58 -13.69
CA THR A 156 11.67 1.92 -13.11
C THR A 156 10.27 2.47 -13.28
N GLY A 157 9.60 2.72 -12.16
CA GLY A 157 8.32 3.41 -12.10
C GLY A 157 8.55 4.90 -11.89
N VAL A 158 8.05 5.72 -12.82
CA VAL A 158 8.14 7.19 -12.77
C VAL A 158 6.77 7.76 -12.46
N PHE A 159 6.64 8.45 -11.34
CA PHE A 159 5.41 9.08 -10.88
C PHE A 159 5.57 10.58 -10.95
N TRP A 160 4.86 11.20 -11.89
CA TRP A 160 5.11 12.56 -12.31
C TRP A 160 3.93 13.49 -12.04
N ASP A 161 4.13 14.42 -11.12
CA ASP A 161 3.27 15.57 -10.92
C ASP A 161 3.45 16.56 -12.07
N LEU A 162 2.53 16.51 -13.05
CA LEU A 162 2.59 17.36 -14.24
C LEU A 162 2.31 18.83 -13.90
N ASP A 163 1.51 19.09 -12.87
CA ASP A 163 1.15 20.45 -12.47
C ASP A 163 2.34 21.13 -11.75
N GLY A 164 3.04 20.38 -10.90
CA GLY A 164 4.22 20.85 -10.18
C GLY A 164 5.50 20.89 -11.02
N CYS A 165 5.62 19.97 -11.98
CA CYS A 165 6.76 19.85 -12.89
C CYS A 165 6.28 19.83 -14.36
N PRO A 166 5.81 20.97 -14.91
CA PRO A 166 5.24 21.01 -16.25
C PRO A 166 6.29 20.77 -17.34
N ILE A 167 5.82 20.40 -18.54
CA ILE A 167 6.66 20.25 -19.73
C ILE A 167 7.31 21.60 -20.06
N PRO A 168 8.65 21.70 -20.10
CA PRO A 168 9.34 22.92 -20.50
C PRO A 168 9.02 23.34 -21.94
N ALA A 169 9.07 24.64 -22.20
CA ALA A 169 8.79 25.20 -23.51
C ALA A 169 9.67 24.57 -24.60
N GLY A 170 9.05 24.15 -25.71
CA GLY A 170 9.73 23.52 -26.84
C GLY A 170 9.99 22.01 -26.68
N LEU A 171 9.59 21.41 -25.56
CA LEU A 171 9.59 19.96 -25.38
C LEU A 171 8.17 19.39 -25.56
N SER A 172 8.11 18.10 -25.88
CA SER A 172 6.87 17.32 -26.01
C SER A 172 6.90 16.12 -25.06
N PRO A 173 5.75 15.46 -24.78
CA PRO A 173 5.72 14.25 -23.95
C PRO A 173 6.69 13.16 -24.44
N VAL A 174 6.84 13.01 -25.76
CA VAL A 174 7.79 12.07 -26.38
C VAL A 174 9.24 12.44 -26.03
N SER A 175 9.60 13.72 -26.14
CA SER A 175 10.93 14.20 -25.78
C SER A 175 11.20 14.03 -24.28
N ILE A 176 10.22 14.30 -23.42
CA ILE A 176 10.34 14.12 -21.97
C ILE A 176 10.62 12.67 -21.61
N ARG A 177 9.86 11.70 -22.17
CA ARG A 177 10.14 10.28 -21.95
C ARG A 177 11.55 9.90 -22.39
N ALA A 178 11.98 10.35 -23.57
CA ALA A 178 13.32 10.05 -24.08
C ALA A 178 14.40 10.62 -23.15
N ASN A 179 14.22 11.84 -22.66
CA ASN A 179 15.16 12.52 -21.77
C ASN A 179 15.23 11.87 -20.39
N ILE A 180 14.09 11.49 -19.80
CA ILE A 180 14.06 10.73 -18.54
C ILE A 180 14.81 9.42 -18.69
N LYS A 181 14.54 8.68 -19.78
CA LYS A 181 15.22 7.41 -20.05
C LYS A 181 16.73 7.61 -20.20
N LEU A 182 17.15 8.62 -20.96
CA LEU A 182 18.56 8.95 -21.15
C LEU A 182 19.26 9.29 -19.82
N ALA A 183 18.64 10.10 -18.97
CA ALA A 183 19.20 10.48 -17.68
C ALA A 183 19.36 9.27 -16.73
N LEU A 184 18.37 8.36 -16.74
CA LEU A 184 18.43 7.11 -15.99
C LEU A 184 19.53 6.18 -16.52
N GLU A 185 19.63 6.01 -17.84
CA GLU A 185 20.66 5.20 -18.50
C GLU A 185 22.08 5.73 -18.18
N ASN A 186 22.26 7.06 -18.16
CA ASN A 186 23.53 7.70 -17.79
C ASN A 186 23.95 7.43 -16.33
N MET A 187 22.99 7.16 -15.44
CA MET A 187 23.24 6.72 -14.06
C MET A 187 23.35 5.20 -13.92
N GLY A 188 23.29 4.45 -15.02
CA GLY A 188 23.38 3.00 -15.05
C GLY A 188 22.05 2.27 -14.86
N TYR A 189 20.91 2.97 -14.82
CA TYR A 189 19.57 2.37 -14.79
C TYR A 189 19.09 2.12 -16.23
N THR A 190 19.23 0.88 -16.67
CA THR A 190 18.98 0.42 -18.05
C THR A 190 17.72 -0.42 -18.20
N GLY A 191 17.01 -0.70 -17.10
CA GLY A 191 15.75 -1.42 -17.12
C GLY A 191 14.60 -0.67 -17.80
N ASN A 192 13.46 -1.34 -17.93
CA ASN A 192 12.27 -0.74 -18.54
C ASN A 192 11.75 0.43 -17.71
N VAL A 193 11.17 1.43 -18.39
CA VAL A 193 10.63 2.65 -17.76
C VAL A 193 9.14 2.75 -18.02
N SER A 194 8.37 2.78 -16.93
CA SER A 194 6.91 2.95 -16.89
C SER A 194 6.59 4.33 -16.29
N ILE A 195 5.90 5.19 -17.03
CA ILE A 195 5.66 6.60 -16.63
C ILE A 195 4.17 6.86 -16.44
N LEU A 196 3.81 7.34 -15.25
CA LEU A 196 2.48 7.80 -14.90
C LEU A 196 2.54 9.31 -14.61
N ALA A 197 1.75 10.09 -15.35
CA ALA A 197 1.63 11.53 -15.19
C ALA A 197 0.29 11.91 -14.57
N PHE A 198 0.28 12.87 -13.66
CA PHE A 198 -0.88 13.27 -12.87
C PHE A 198 -1.15 14.78 -13.02
N SER A 199 -2.39 15.17 -13.32
CA SER A 199 -2.77 16.59 -13.45
C SER A 199 -4.18 16.87 -12.93
N VAL A 200 -4.39 18.04 -12.34
CA VAL A 200 -5.74 18.52 -11.99
C VAL A 200 -6.51 19.00 -13.23
N GLU A 201 -5.80 19.49 -14.24
CA GLU A 201 -6.42 20.16 -15.37
C GLU A 201 -7.00 19.16 -16.38
N LYS A 202 -8.10 19.57 -17.01
CA LYS A 202 -8.62 18.85 -18.16
C LYS A 202 -7.69 19.03 -19.35
N GLN A 203 -7.20 17.93 -19.90
CA GLN A 203 -6.37 17.93 -21.09
C GLN A 203 -7.23 17.90 -22.36
N SER A 204 -6.70 18.43 -23.47
CA SER A 204 -7.35 18.32 -24.78
C SER A 204 -7.13 16.92 -25.38
N GLU A 205 -7.95 16.52 -26.34
CA GLU A 205 -7.80 15.25 -27.05
C GLU A 205 -6.44 15.13 -27.77
N GLU A 206 -5.91 16.26 -28.24
CA GLU A 206 -4.58 16.35 -28.85
C GLU A 206 -3.49 16.02 -27.82
N VAL A 207 -3.53 16.65 -26.64
CA VAL A 207 -2.58 16.38 -25.56
C VAL A 207 -2.70 14.92 -25.10
N GLU A 208 -3.90 14.40 -24.92
CA GLU A 208 -4.10 12.98 -24.55
C GLU A 208 -3.47 12.03 -25.58
N SER A 209 -3.66 12.31 -26.87
CA SER A 209 -3.06 11.53 -27.96
C SER A 209 -1.53 11.61 -27.94
N GLU A 210 -0.95 12.77 -27.64
CA GLU A 210 0.50 12.92 -27.51
C GLU A 210 1.06 12.09 -26.35
N PHE A 211 0.46 12.15 -25.16
CA PHE A 211 0.88 11.34 -24.01
C PHE A 211 0.77 9.84 -24.31
N LYS A 212 -0.33 9.42 -24.94
CA LYS A 212 -0.52 8.03 -25.37
C LYS A 212 0.53 7.58 -26.40
N SER A 213 0.86 8.43 -27.37
CA SER A 213 1.92 8.15 -28.35
C SER A 213 3.30 8.05 -27.72
N ALA A 214 3.53 8.84 -26.65
CA ALA A 214 4.70 8.77 -25.81
C ALA A 214 4.67 7.57 -24.83
N GLN A 215 3.63 6.74 -24.82
CA GLN A 215 3.46 5.65 -23.84
C GLN A 215 3.54 6.13 -22.38
N ILE A 216 3.04 7.33 -22.10
CA ILE A 216 2.88 7.87 -20.75
C ILE A 216 1.41 7.72 -20.38
N GLU A 217 1.14 7.06 -19.25
CA GLU A 217 -0.22 6.96 -18.73
C GLU A 217 -0.58 8.28 -18.03
N LEU A 218 -1.54 9.02 -18.60
CA LEU A 218 -1.99 10.30 -18.08
C LEU A 218 -3.28 10.13 -17.26
N LYS A 219 -3.23 10.53 -15.99
CA LYS A 219 -4.38 10.55 -15.06
C LYS A 219 -4.74 12.00 -14.76
N TYR A 220 -5.92 12.44 -15.20
CA TYR A 220 -6.30 13.85 -15.19
C TYR A 220 -7.79 14.07 -14.87
N GLN A 221 -8.23 15.33 -14.74
CA GLN A 221 -9.55 15.71 -14.20
C GLN A 221 -9.74 15.37 -12.71
N LEU A 222 -8.70 15.57 -11.92
CA LEU A 222 -8.70 15.30 -10.48
C LEU A 222 -8.75 16.62 -9.71
N THR A 223 -9.36 16.64 -8.53
CA THR A 223 -9.06 17.69 -7.55
C THR A 223 -7.61 17.57 -7.10
N ARG A 224 -7.04 18.65 -6.56
CA ARG A 224 -5.65 18.61 -6.04
C ARG A 224 -5.45 17.49 -5.00
N GLN A 225 -6.44 17.30 -4.12
CA GLN A 225 -6.39 16.26 -3.09
C GLN A 225 -6.46 14.85 -3.69
N GLU A 226 -7.33 14.63 -4.67
CA GLU A 226 -7.43 13.34 -5.37
C GLU A 226 -6.13 13.03 -6.14
N LYS A 227 -5.55 14.02 -6.83
CA LYS A 227 -4.26 13.89 -7.52
C LYS A 227 -3.15 13.45 -6.57
N ASP A 228 -2.95 14.19 -5.49
CA ASP A 228 -1.87 13.93 -4.52
C ASP A 228 -2.04 12.54 -3.87
N ARG A 229 -3.29 12.16 -3.54
CA ARG A 229 -3.63 10.84 -3.00
C ARG A 229 -3.42 9.72 -4.02
N LEU A 230 -3.80 9.93 -5.27
CA LEU A 230 -3.69 8.94 -6.34
C LEU A 230 -2.23 8.66 -6.69
N MET A 231 -1.42 9.72 -6.78
CA MET A 231 0.01 9.59 -7.01
C MET A 231 0.70 8.85 -5.86
N TYR A 232 0.36 9.18 -4.61
CA TYR A 232 0.84 8.47 -3.43
C TYR A 232 0.48 6.98 -3.43
N LEU A 233 -0.78 6.67 -3.76
CA LEU A 233 -1.27 5.32 -3.93
C LEU A 233 -0.44 4.55 -4.96
N ASP A 234 -0.27 5.11 -6.16
CA ASP A 234 0.44 4.45 -7.25
C ASP A 234 1.94 4.24 -6.94
N VAL A 235 2.59 5.18 -6.24
CA VAL A 235 3.97 5.01 -5.73
C VAL A 235 4.07 3.81 -4.79
N LEU A 236 3.15 3.70 -3.83
CA LEU A 236 3.12 2.58 -2.89
C LEU A 236 2.83 1.25 -3.58
N PHE A 237 1.83 1.20 -4.46
CA PHE A 237 1.50 -0.01 -5.21
C PHE A 237 2.68 -0.52 -6.02
N TRP A 238 3.43 0.39 -6.63
CA TRP A 238 4.62 0.01 -7.37
C TRP A 238 5.65 -0.67 -6.49
N GLY A 239 6.11 -0.01 -5.44
CA GLY A 239 7.21 -0.56 -4.63
C GLY A 239 6.81 -1.80 -3.83
N VAL A 240 5.54 -1.90 -3.42
CA VAL A 240 4.99 -3.11 -2.79
C VAL A 240 4.77 -4.24 -3.80
N GLY A 241 4.43 -3.93 -5.05
CA GLY A 241 4.23 -4.94 -6.10
C GLY A 241 5.54 -5.61 -6.54
N HIS A 242 6.67 -4.90 -6.47
CA HIS A 242 7.98 -5.38 -6.91
C HIS A 242 8.84 -5.93 -5.76
N ARG A 243 8.27 -6.72 -4.85
CA ARG A 243 9.02 -7.27 -3.70
C ARG A 243 10.00 -8.38 -4.06
N SER A 244 9.70 -9.17 -5.09
CA SER A 244 10.53 -10.32 -5.47
C SER A 244 11.68 -9.96 -6.40
N GLU A 245 11.71 -8.73 -6.92
CA GLU A 245 12.71 -8.27 -7.89
C GLU A 245 13.15 -6.85 -7.55
N PRO A 246 14.44 -6.50 -7.71
CA PRO A 246 14.88 -5.13 -7.49
C PRO A 246 14.06 -4.15 -8.35
N SER A 247 13.67 -3.01 -7.79
CA SER A 247 12.86 -1.99 -8.47
C SER A 247 13.39 -0.59 -8.21
N ASN A 248 13.21 0.31 -9.18
CA ASN A 248 13.50 1.73 -9.06
C ASN A 248 12.19 2.53 -8.99
N VAL A 249 12.11 3.49 -8.09
CA VAL A 249 10.97 4.41 -7.92
C VAL A 249 11.47 5.84 -8.09
N LEU A 250 11.05 6.51 -9.16
CA LEU A 250 11.35 7.91 -9.43
C LEU A 250 10.11 8.77 -9.17
N VAL A 251 10.15 9.60 -8.12
CA VAL A 251 9.07 10.54 -7.79
C VAL A 251 9.44 11.94 -8.27
N VAL A 252 8.63 12.50 -9.17
CA VAL A 252 8.78 13.86 -9.71
C VAL A 252 7.66 14.73 -9.16
N SER A 253 7.96 15.60 -8.21
CA SER A 253 6.95 16.44 -7.55
C SER A 253 7.54 17.78 -7.08
N ASP A 254 6.72 18.83 -7.11
CA ASP A 254 7.03 20.12 -6.50
C ASP A 254 6.75 20.16 -4.99
N ASP A 255 6.00 19.18 -4.50
CA ASP A 255 5.40 19.16 -3.19
C ASP A 255 5.64 17.82 -2.49
N LEU A 256 6.80 17.74 -1.85
CA LEU A 256 7.18 16.63 -0.99
C LEU A 256 7.05 17.01 0.51
N SER A 257 6.31 18.08 0.80
CA SER A 257 6.28 18.72 2.12
C SER A 257 5.47 17.92 3.15
N PRO A 258 5.94 17.81 4.42
CA PRO A 258 5.25 17.06 5.47
C PRO A 258 4.05 17.79 6.11
N LYS A 259 3.41 18.77 5.45
CA LYS A 259 2.32 19.61 6.01
C LYS A 259 1.19 19.82 5.01
N PRO A 260 -0.04 20.13 5.46
CA PRO A 260 -1.10 19.17 5.78
C PRO A 260 -1.64 18.37 4.55
N LYS A 261 -0.76 18.04 3.61
CA LYS A 261 -1.01 17.24 2.40
C LYS A 261 -0.57 15.79 2.62
N VAL A 262 -0.80 14.95 1.62
CA VAL A 262 -0.40 13.54 1.65
C VAL A 262 1.12 13.45 1.86
N ASN A 263 1.54 12.91 3.00
CA ASN A 263 2.94 12.83 3.38
C ASN A 263 3.59 11.60 2.71
N PHE A 264 4.48 11.83 1.75
CA PHE A 264 5.22 10.77 1.05
C PHE A 264 6.32 10.13 1.90
N VAL A 265 6.80 10.79 2.97
CA VAL A 265 7.93 10.30 3.78
C VAL A 265 7.72 8.87 4.30
N PRO A 266 6.61 8.51 4.96
CA PRO A 266 6.42 7.15 5.48
C PRO A 266 6.38 6.10 4.36
N ALA A 267 5.81 6.46 3.21
CA ALA A 267 5.77 5.58 2.04
C ALA A 267 7.18 5.32 1.51
N LEU A 268 7.99 6.37 1.32
CA LEU A 268 9.35 6.23 0.79
C LEU A 268 10.27 5.44 1.74
N VAL A 269 10.14 5.65 3.05
CA VAL A 269 10.86 4.86 4.06
C VAL A 269 10.47 3.37 3.97
N LEU A 270 9.17 3.08 3.94
CA LEU A 270 8.64 1.73 3.75
C LEU A 270 9.22 1.07 2.49
N LEU A 271 9.24 1.77 1.37
CA LEU A 271 9.75 1.21 0.11
C LEU A 271 11.27 0.98 0.16
N LYS A 272 12.03 1.87 0.80
CA LYS A 272 13.48 1.74 0.98
C LYS A 272 13.86 0.52 1.83
N GLU A 273 13.13 0.27 2.93
CA GLU A 273 13.29 -0.93 3.76
C GLU A 273 12.96 -2.22 3.00
N GLN A 274 12.18 -2.12 1.93
CA GLN A 274 11.79 -3.21 1.05
C GLN A 274 12.67 -3.30 -0.18
N GLU A 275 13.91 -2.83 -0.04
CA GLU A 275 14.95 -2.88 -1.06
C GLU A 275 14.57 -2.23 -2.39
N ASN A 276 13.65 -1.26 -2.39
CA ASN A 276 13.43 -0.41 -3.56
C ASN A 276 14.49 0.69 -3.61
N ASN A 277 14.96 1.00 -4.82
CA ASN A 277 15.82 2.13 -5.04
C ASN A 277 14.99 3.40 -5.26
N ILE A 278 15.06 4.34 -4.33
CA ILE A 278 14.27 5.57 -4.36
C ILE A 278 15.07 6.71 -5.00
N LEU A 279 14.48 7.35 -6.00
CA LEU A 279 15.03 8.48 -6.75
C LEU A 279 14.02 9.66 -6.68
N LEU A 280 14.51 10.88 -6.52
CA LEU A 280 13.66 12.07 -6.43
C LEU A 280 13.97 13.12 -7.47
N VAL A 281 12.96 13.89 -7.84
CA VAL A 281 13.07 15.03 -8.75
C VAL A 281 12.22 16.17 -8.22
N GLN A 282 12.81 17.36 -8.19
CA GLN A 282 12.16 18.57 -7.68
C GLN A 282 12.38 19.76 -8.63
N PRO A 283 11.43 20.71 -8.76
CA PRO A 283 11.52 21.83 -9.68
C PRO A 283 12.48 22.95 -9.24
N GLY A 284 13.23 22.77 -8.15
CA GLY A 284 14.22 23.72 -7.67
C GLY A 284 14.93 23.22 -6.42
N ASN A 285 15.85 24.01 -5.86
CA ASN A 285 16.53 23.67 -4.61
C ASN A 285 15.61 24.01 -3.41
N ASN A 286 14.54 23.22 -3.23
CA ASN A 286 13.58 23.43 -2.14
C ASN A 286 14.21 22.93 -0.82
N PRO A 287 14.31 23.77 0.24
CA PRO A 287 14.78 23.34 1.56
C PRO A 287 13.92 22.23 2.18
N GLU A 288 12.64 22.12 1.82
CA GLU A 288 11.75 21.06 2.34
C GLU A 288 12.10 19.68 1.78
N GLY A 289 12.62 19.61 0.55
CA GLY A 289 13.14 18.38 -0.05
C GLY A 289 14.46 17.91 0.58
N GLN A 290 15.13 18.74 1.39
CA GLN A 290 16.40 18.36 2.05
C GLN A 290 16.20 17.23 3.07
N ALA A 291 15.08 17.22 3.80
CA ALA A 291 14.78 16.16 4.77
C ALA A 291 14.64 14.77 4.13
N LEU A 292 14.31 14.73 2.83
CA LEU A 292 14.18 13.50 2.06
C LEU A 292 15.48 13.10 1.35
N ARG A 293 16.43 14.02 1.15
CA ARG A 293 17.71 13.72 0.47
C ARG A 293 18.50 12.63 1.18
N ASP A 294 18.44 12.59 2.51
CA ASP A 294 19.14 11.60 3.32
C ASP A 294 18.53 10.19 3.20
N THR A 295 17.30 10.07 2.68
CA THR A 295 16.58 8.80 2.53
C THR A 295 16.72 8.21 1.11
N VAL A 296 17.04 9.03 0.12
CA VAL A 296 16.98 8.67 -1.30
C VAL A 296 18.35 8.52 -1.93
N THR A 297 18.44 7.71 -2.98
CA THR A 297 19.71 7.33 -3.59
C THR A 297 20.27 8.40 -4.50
N SER A 298 19.41 9.16 -5.19
CA SER A 298 19.81 10.26 -6.06
C SER A 298 18.67 11.26 -6.21
N THR A 299 19.03 12.53 -6.41
CA THR A 299 18.07 13.63 -6.56
C THR A 299 18.38 14.47 -7.79
N TRP A 300 17.40 14.71 -8.66
CA TRP A 300 17.51 15.62 -9.81
C TRP A 300 16.79 16.94 -9.55
N LEU A 301 17.25 17.97 -10.26
CA LEU A 301 16.38 19.10 -10.60
C LEU A 301 15.54 18.72 -11.82
N TRP A 302 14.27 19.09 -11.82
CA TRP A 302 13.35 18.84 -12.94
C TRP A 302 13.92 19.35 -14.26
N GLU A 303 14.48 20.57 -14.28
CA GLU A 303 15.08 21.16 -15.49
C GLU A 303 16.24 20.32 -16.05
N SER A 304 17.03 19.71 -15.17
CA SER A 304 18.12 18.81 -15.55
C SER A 304 17.55 17.51 -16.11
N LEU A 305 16.63 16.87 -15.39
CA LEU A 305 16.05 15.59 -15.82
C LEU A 305 15.28 15.73 -17.15
N ALA A 306 14.47 16.79 -17.28
CA ALA A 306 13.66 17.07 -18.46
C ALA A 306 14.50 17.28 -19.74
N THR A 307 15.81 17.50 -19.61
CA THR A 307 16.76 17.65 -20.72
C THR A 307 17.79 16.51 -20.81
N GLY A 308 17.64 15.45 -20.00
CA GLY A 308 18.53 14.28 -20.00
C GLY A 308 19.81 14.47 -19.19
N GLY A 309 19.85 15.47 -18.31
CA GLY A 309 20.99 15.84 -17.49
C GLY A 309 21.19 14.98 -16.24
N SER A 310 22.26 15.30 -15.51
CA SER A 310 22.72 14.57 -14.32
C SER A 310 21.98 14.98 -13.03
N PRO A 311 21.98 14.11 -12.00
CA PRO A 311 21.48 14.46 -10.67
C PRO A 311 22.34 15.54 -10.00
N LEU A 312 21.83 16.09 -8.89
CA LEU A 312 22.57 16.95 -7.98
C LEU A 312 23.70 16.16 -7.30
N ASP A 313 24.87 16.78 -7.18
CA ASP A 313 26.00 16.22 -6.42
C ASP A 313 25.67 16.16 -4.92
N GLY A 314 25.52 14.97 -4.35
CA GLY A 314 25.28 14.81 -2.91
C GLY A 314 24.94 13.39 -2.44
N HIS A 315 25.89 12.78 -1.72
CA HIS A 315 25.78 11.75 -0.68
C HIS A 315 24.91 10.50 -0.93
N SER A 316 25.57 9.43 -1.42
CA SER A 316 25.18 8.05 -1.16
C SER A 316 25.33 7.75 0.34
N ILE A 317 24.24 7.51 1.08
CA ILE A 317 24.30 7.01 2.46
C ILE A 317 23.53 5.69 2.62
N GLU A 318 24.20 4.83 3.36
CA GLU A 318 24.00 3.44 3.75
C GLU A 318 22.92 3.29 4.85
N PRO A 319 21.93 2.38 4.73
CA PRO A 319 21.02 2.06 5.83
C PRO A 319 21.68 1.09 6.83
N ALA A 320 21.55 1.39 8.13
CA ALA A 320 21.99 0.51 9.22
C ALA A 320 21.08 -0.74 9.35
N PRO A 321 21.63 -1.92 9.69
CA PRO A 321 20.86 -3.16 9.79
C PRO A 321 19.99 -3.20 11.05
N ALA A 322 18.74 -3.62 10.89
CA ALA A 322 17.83 -3.97 12.00
C ALA A 322 18.16 -5.37 12.56
N PRO A 323 17.91 -5.62 13.87
CA PRO A 323 18.23 -6.90 14.50
C PRO A 323 17.21 -7.98 14.11
N ALA A 324 17.71 -9.18 13.74
CA ALA A 324 16.90 -10.37 13.54
C ALA A 324 16.75 -11.14 14.86
N CYS A 325 15.51 -11.41 15.27
CA CYS A 325 15.19 -12.36 16.34
C CYS A 325 14.57 -13.62 15.73
N SER A 326 15.01 -14.79 16.17
CA SER A 326 14.39 -16.07 15.81
C SER A 326 13.82 -16.73 17.07
N GLU A 327 12.53 -17.03 17.10
CA GLU A 327 11.89 -17.84 18.15
C GLU A 327 10.94 -18.89 17.56
N THR A 328 10.77 -20.00 18.29
CA THR A 328 10.10 -21.24 17.86
C THR A 328 8.58 -21.24 18.14
N MET A 329 7.83 -21.99 17.33
CA MET A 329 6.36 -21.94 17.17
C MET A 329 5.48 -22.10 18.41
N SER A 330 5.95 -22.67 19.51
CA SER A 330 5.14 -22.74 20.73
C SER A 330 4.94 -21.37 21.39
N SER A 331 5.76 -20.36 21.07
CA SER A 331 5.59 -18.98 21.56
C SER A 331 4.68 -18.11 20.67
N LEU A 332 4.45 -18.48 19.41
CA LEU A 332 3.76 -17.64 18.42
C LEU A 332 2.24 -17.56 18.62
N SER A 333 1.54 -18.66 18.96
CA SER A 333 0.08 -18.57 19.21
C SER A 333 -0.24 -17.81 20.50
N SER A 334 0.64 -17.86 21.51
CA SER A 334 0.56 -17.00 22.70
C SER A 334 0.98 -15.56 22.46
N LYS A 335 1.78 -15.29 21.42
CA LYS A 335 2.27 -13.95 21.07
C LYS A 335 1.14 -13.08 20.48
N PHE A 336 0.28 -13.67 19.64
CA PHE A 336 -0.81 -12.97 18.97
C PHE A 336 -2.16 -13.02 19.70
N SER A 337 -2.29 -13.85 20.73
CA SER A 337 -3.54 -13.94 21.50
C SER A 337 -3.88 -12.60 22.15
N ALA A 338 -2.91 -11.91 22.76
CA ALA A 338 -3.12 -10.61 23.37
C ALA A 338 -2.90 -9.41 22.43
N ALA A 339 -2.69 -9.64 21.13
CA ALA A 339 -2.35 -8.62 20.15
C ALA A 339 -3.55 -7.80 19.65
N GLU A 340 -3.30 -6.53 19.29
CA GLU A 340 -4.33 -5.67 18.70
C GLU A 340 -4.86 -6.28 17.39
N THR A 341 -6.16 -6.16 17.13
CA THR A 341 -6.78 -6.67 15.90
C THR A 341 -7.42 -5.55 15.09
N GLY A 342 -6.88 -5.29 13.90
CA GLY A 342 -7.43 -4.40 12.89
C GLY A 342 -8.31 -5.18 11.91
N VAL A 343 -9.54 -4.73 11.71
CA VAL A 343 -10.53 -5.35 10.81
C VAL A 343 -10.85 -4.40 9.68
N PHE A 344 -10.67 -4.86 8.45
CA PHE A 344 -10.90 -4.10 7.23
C PHE A 344 -12.03 -4.76 6.45
N TRP A 345 -13.17 -4.09 6.37
CA TRP A 345 -14.42 -4.67 5.92
C TRP A 345 -14.95 -4.02 4.65
N ASP A 346 -14.87 -4.74 3.53
CA ASP A 346 -15.60 -4.41 2.31
C ASP A 346 -17.10 -4.68 2.51
N LEU A 347 -17.86 -3.61 2.74
CA LEU A 347 -19.30 -3.67 2.98
C LEU A 347 -20.07 -4.05 1.70
N ASP A 348 -19.55 -3.70 0.52
CA ASP A 348 -20.22 -3.99 -0.74
C ASP A 348 -20.09 -5.48 -1.10
N GLY A 349 -18.94 -6.08 -0.79
CA GLY A 349 -18.67 -7.50 -1.01
C GLY A 349 -19.24 -8.42 0.08
N CYS A 350 -19.24 -7.94 1.33
CA CYS A 350 -19.74 -8.66 2.49
C CYS A 350 -20.80 -7.82 3.22
N PRO A 351 -22.03 -7.69 2.67
CA PRO A 351 -23.05 -6.83 3.25
C PRO A 351 -23.57 -7.35 4.59
N ILE A 352 -24.20 -6.46 5.37
CA ILE A 352 -24.86 -6.81 6.63
C ILE A 352 -26.00 -7.81 6.34
N PRO A 353 -25.97 -9.03 6.91
CA PRO A 353 -27.04 -10.00 6.73
C PRO A 353 -28.38 -9.49 7.28
N ALA A 354 -29.49 -9.94 6.67
CA ALA A 354 -30.82 -9.54 7.09
C ALA A 354 -31.08 -9.88 8.57
N GLY A 355 -31.57 -8.89 9.32
CA GLY A 355 -31.86 -9.03 10.75
C GLY A 355 -30.67 -8.80 11.68
N LEU A 356 -29.48 -8.49 11.14
CA LEU A 356 -28.33 -8.04 11.92
C LEU A 356 -28.13 -6.52 11.75
N SER A 357 -27.46 -5.91 12.73
CA SER A 357 -27.02 -4.51 12.70
C SER A 357 -25.49 -4.42 12.81
N PRO A 358 -24.85 -3.27 12.47
CA PRO A 358 -23.42 -3.05 12.69
C PRO A 358 -22.98 -3.34 14.14
N VAL A 359 -23.85 -3.05 15.11
CA VAL A 359 -23.62 -3.36 16.54
C VAL A 359 -23.53 -4.86 16.75
N SER A 360 -24.48 -5.63 16.21
CA SER A 360 -24.45 -7.10 16.27
C SER A 360 -23.24 -7.68 15.54
N ILE A 361 -22.88 -7.14 14.37
CA ILE A 361 -21.71 -7.58 13.60
C ILE A 361 -20.43 -7.40 14.40
N ARG A 362 -20.21 -6.23 15.01
CA ARG A 362 -19.04 -6.02 15.88
C ARG A 362 -19.00 -7.01 17.04
N ALA A 363 -20.13 -7.26 17.69
CA ALA A 363 -20.21 -8.23 18.79
C ALA A 363 -19.87 -9.65 18.31
N ASN A 364 -20.36 -10.04 17.13
CA ASN A 364 -20.14 -11.36 16.56
C ASN A 364 -18.70 -11.56 16.09
N ILE A 365 -18.06 -10.53 15.49
CA ILE A 365 -16.63 -10.56 15.15
C ILE A 365 -15.79 -10.74 16.41
N LYS A 366 -16.08 -9.98 17.47
CA LYS A 366 -15.40 -10.13 18.78
C LYS A 366 -15.53 -11.55 19.32
N LEU A 367 -16.76 -12.09 19.35
CA LEU A 367 -17.03 -13.45 19.81
C LEU A 367 -16.27 -14.52 19.00
N ALA A 368 -16.22 -14.38 17.68
CA ALA A 368 -15.52 -15.33 16.83
C ALA A 368 -14.00 -15.31 17.04
N LEU A 369 -13.42 -14.11 17.23
CA LEU A 369 -12.00 -13.94 17.56
C LEU A 369 -11.66 -14.51 18.95
N GLU A 370 -12.52 -14.28 19.94
CA GLU A 370 -12.39 -14.84 21.30
C GLU A 370 -12.40 -16.37 21.29
N ASN A 371 -13.30 -16.98 20.52
CA ASN A 371 -13.39 -18.44 20.41
C ASN A 371 -12.10 -19.06 19.82
N MET A 372 -11.31 -18.28 19.08
CA MET A 372 -9.98 -18.67 18.58
C MET A 372 -8.84 -18.31 19.53
N GLY A 373 -9.12 -17.66 20.66
CA GLY A 373 -8.13 -17.26 21.66
C GLY A 373 -7.52 -15.87 21.44
N TYR A 374 -8.05 -15.05 20.54
CA TYR A 374 -7.63 -13.65 20.36
C TYR A 374 -8.37 -12.75 21.37
N THR A 375 -7.63 -12.20 22.34
CA THR A 375 -8.10 -11.45 23.51
C THR A 375 -7.46 -10.06 23.67
N GLY A 376 -6.68 -9.58 22.69
CA GLY A 376 -5.95 -8.31 22.76
C GLY A 376 -6.80 -7.03 22.83
N ASN A 377 -6.20 -5.97 23.37
CA ASN A 377 -6.78 -4.63 23.54
C ASN A 377 -6.32 -3.65 22.43
N VAL A 378 -7.02 -2.52 22.25
CA VAL A 378 -6.78 -1.47 21.21
C VAL A 378 -6.35 -0.14 21.82
N SER A 379 -5.59 0.62 21.02
CA SER A 379 -5.31 2.06 21.12
C SER A 379 -6.35 2.98 20.46
#